data_AF-A0A965PDP9-F1
#
_entry.id   AF-A0A965PDP9-F1
#
_cell.length_a   1.000
_cell.length_b   1.000
_cell.length_c   1.000
_cell.angle_alpha   90.00
_cell.angle_beta   90.00
_cell.angle_gamma   90.00
#
_symmetry.space_group_name_H-M   'P 1'
#
loop_
_entity.id
_entity.type
_entity.pdbx_description
1 polymer ?
#
loop_
_entity_poly.entity_id
_entity_poly.type
_entity_poly.pdbx_seq_one_letter_code
_entity_poly.pdbx_strand_id
1 'polypeptide(L)'
;MAEWVVVEDNKITEYYDVLPTNWRHISGLNLSSNDEEFMKSLGWFKVITEGNFNPNSQLLLGYNYRIQDGKVYKTPNARDFTEEEIQQSIQGAKNAFFLDLRSTRNKLLQDSDYTQLNDVYQNMSEQERIEWQQYRQALRDLPSDYTEVTSIQWPARPK
;
A
#
# COMPACT_ATOMS: atom_id res chain seq x y z
N MET A 1 -1.87 5.23 -17.13
CA MET A 1 -2.17 6.68 -17.11
C MET A 1 -1.72 7.25 -18.43
N ALA A 2 -2.57 8.00 -19.14
CA ALA A 2 -2.24 8.43 -20.48
C ALA A 2 -1.02 9.38 -20.47
N GLU A 3 0.03 8.99 -21.19
CA GLU A 3 1.23 9.79 -21.47
C GLU A 3 1.13 10.49 -22.82
N TRP A 4 0.21 10.03 -23.68
CA TRP A 4 -0.06 10.55 -25.00
C TRP A 4 -1.56 10.69 -25.23
N VAL A 5 -1.93 11.71 -25.99
CA VAL A 5 -3.31 11.91 -26.43
C VAL A 5 -3.35 12.30 -27.90
N VAL A 6 -4.47 11.98 -28.54
CA VAL A 6 -4.81 12.52 -29.87
C VAL A 6 -5.79 13.66 -29.67
N VAL A 7 -5.50 14.80 -30.30
CA VAL A 7 -6.34 16.00 -30.30
C VAL A 7 -6.82 16.28 -31.71
N GLU A 8 -8.14 16.31 -31.88
CA GLU A 8 -8.82 16.67 -33.14
C GLU A 8 -9.84 17.77 -32.83
N ASP A 9 -9.90 18.81 -33.67
CA ASP A 9 -10.80 19.95 -33.50
C ASP A 9 -10.76 20.58 -32.09
N ASN A 10 -9.54 20.71 -31.53
CA ASN A 10 -9.28 21.24 -30.18
C ASN A 10 -9.95 20.43 -29.05
N LYS A 11 -10.23 19.15 -29.28
CA LYS A 11 -10.74 18.20 -28.29
C LYS A 11 -9.88 16.95 -28.26
N ILE A 12 -9.67 16.40 -27.06
CA ILE A 12 -8.99 15.11 -26.92
C ILE A 12 -9.97 14.01 -27.34
N THR A 13 -9.56 13.17 -28.28
CA THR A 13 -10.38 12.08 -28.82
C THR A 13 -9.89 10.70 -28.39
N GLU A 14 -8.57 10.53 -28.22
CA GLU A 14 -7.96 9.25 -27.85
C GLU A 14 -6.91 9.44 -26.74
N TYR A 15 -6.78 8.43 -25.86
CA TYR A 15 -5.87 8.43 -24.71
C TYR A 15 -4.99 7.19 -24.74
N TYR A 16 -3.68 7.38 -24.58
CA TYR A 16 -2.70 6.29 -24.67
C TYR A 16 -1.64 6.37 -23.57
N ASP A 17 -1.46 5.26 -22.87
CA ASP A 17 -0.37 5.09 -21.91
C ASP A 17 0.99 4.97 -22.63
N VAL A 18 1.01 4.31 -23.79
CA VAL A 18 2.18 4.12 -24.63
C VAL A 18 1.78 4.34 -26.08
N LEU A 19 2.68 4.90 -26.89
CA LEU A 19 2.44 5.07 -28.32
C LEU A 19 2.21 3.69 -28.98
N PRO A 20 1.13 3.53 -29.76
CA PRO A 20 0.86 2.30 -30.48
C PRO A 20 1.87 2.11 -31.63
N THR A 21 2.17 0.86 -31.98
CA THR A 21 3.01 0.56 -33.15
C THR A 21 2.31 0.90 -34.46
N ASN A 22 1.02 0.58 -34.57
CA ASN A 22 0.21 0.89 -35.73
C ASN A 22 -0.93 1.81 -35.31
N TRP A 23 -1.12 2.90 -36.04
CA TRP A 23 -2.23 3.81 -35.80
C TRP A 23 -2.75 4.34 -37.14
N ARG A 24 -4.03 4.07 -37.41
CA ARG A 24 -4.66 4.34 -38.71
C ARG A 24 -3.85 3.72 -39.86
N HIS A 25 -3.32 4.54 -40.77
CA HIS A 25 -2.51 4.11 -41.91
C HIS A 25 -0.99 4.24 -41.67
N ILE A 26 -0.58 4.52 -40.43
CA ILE A 26 0.82 4.72 -40.05
C ILE A 26 1.33 3.51 -39.31
N SER A 27 2.42 2.93 -39.83
CA SER A 27 3.16 1.82 -39.23
C SER A 27 4.42 2.35 -38.55
N GLY A 28 4.73 1.84 -37.37
CA GLY A 28 5.90 2.22 -36.58
C GLY A 28 5.77 3.56 -35.85
N LEU A 29 4.56 4.03 -35.54
CA LEU A 29 4.34 5.34 -34.90
C LEU A 29 5.08 5.48 -33.57
N ASN A 30 5.21 4.39 -32.81
CA ASN A 30 5.95 4.34 -31.55
C ASN A 30 7.43 4.74 -31.68
N LEU A 31 8.02 4.69 -32.87
CA LEU A 31 9.41 5.09 -33.13
C LEU A 31 9.56 6.61 -33.30
N SER A 32 8.46 7.33 -33.51
CA SER A 32 8.45 8.77 -33.77
C SER A 32 8.30 9.63 -32.50
N SER A 33 8.45 9.05 -31.30
CA SER A 33 8.24 9.76 -30.02
C SER A 33 9.08 11.01 -29.82
N ASN A 34 10.22 11.10 -30.49
CA ASN A 34 11.18 12.21 -30.39
C ASN A 34 10.96 13.28 -31.47
N ASP A 35 10.14 13.01 -32.48
CA ASP A 35 9.81 13.94 -33.56
C ASP A 35 8.52 14.69 -33.22
N GLU A 36 8.66 15.75 -32.43
CA GLU A 36 7.52 16.52 -31.92
C GLU A 36 6.72 17.19 -33.05
N GLU A 37 7.39 17.64 -34.12
CA GLU A 37 6.72 18.28 -35.27
C GLU A 37 5.86 17.26 -36.04
N PHE A 38 6.41 16.09 -36.34
CA PHE A 38 5.67 15.00 -36.98
C PHE A 38 4.48 14.56 -36.12
N MET A 39 4.70 14.32 -34.82
CA MET A 39 3.64 13.89 -33.92
C MET A 39 2.51 14.93 -33.84
N LYS A 40 2.84 16.23 -33.71
CA LYS A 40 1.84 17.31 -33.73
C LYS A 40 1.08 17.40 -35.04
N SER A 41 1.73 17.15 -36.18
CA SER A 41 1.05 17.15 -37.49
C SER A 41 -0.04 16.08 -37.59
N LEU A 42 0.10 14.98 -36.85
CA LEU A 42 -0.87 13.89 -36.74
C LEU A 42 -1.91 14.10 -35.63
N GLY A 43 -1.86 15.24 -34.93
CA GLY A 43 -2.70 15.52 -33.77
C GLY A 43 -2.24 14.83 -32.48
N TRP A 44 -1.04 14.23 -32.46
CA TRP A 44 -0.50 13.60 -31.26
C TRP A 44 0.21 14.60 -30.37
N PHE A 45 -0.13 14.56 -29.08
CA PHE A 45 0.49 15.38 -28.07
C PHE A 45 0.99 14.53 -26.91
N LYS A 46 2.22 14.81 -26.48
CA LYS A 46 2.74 14.29 -25.22
C LYS A 46 2.08 15.04 -24.06
N VAL A 47 1.58 14.30 -23.09
CA VAL A 47 0.89 14.86 -21.94
C VAL A 47 1.90 15.31 -20.88
N ILE A 48 1.78 16.55 -20.44
CA ILE A 48 2.60 17.13 -19.38
C ILE A 48 1.85 16.99 -18.06
N THR A 49 2.50 16.38 -17.06
CA THR A 49 1.91 16.28 -15.72
C THR A 49 2.18 17.54 -14.93
N GLU A 50 1.13 18.14 -14.37
CA GLU A 50 1.22 19.31 -13.51
C GLU A 50 0.42 19.13 -12.23
N GLY A 51 0.84 19.83 -11.19
CA GLY A 51 0.22 19.76 -9.88
C GLY A 51 0.82 18.67 -9.00
N ASN A 52 0.45 18.71 -7.73
CA ASN A 52 0.94 17.79 -6.71
C ASN A 52 -0.23 16.92 -6.23
N PHE A 53 0.05 15.63 -6.07
CA PHE A 53 -0.86 14.67 -5.47
C PHE A 53 -0.11 13.94 -4.36
N ASN A 54 -0.69 13.89 -3.16
CA ASN A 54 -0.13 13.13 -2.05
C ASN A 54 -0.97 11.87 -1.78
N PRO A 55 -0.50 10.67 -2.16
CA PRO A 55 -1.26 9.44 -1.94
C PRO A 55 -1.47 9.09 -0.47
N ASN A 56 -0.71 9.70 0.45
CA ASN A 56 -0.86 9.45 1.89
C ASN A 56 -1.97 10.28 2.54
N SER A 57 -2.45 11.35 1.89
CA SER A 57 -3.47 12.25 2.45
C SER A 57 -4.64 12.52 1.52
N GLN A 58 -4.55 12.09 0.25
CA GLN A 58 -5.54 12.39 -0.78
C GLN A 58 -5.97 11.15 -1.53
N LEU A 59 -7.24 11.12 -1.91
CA LEU A 59 -7.82 10.16 -2.83
C LEU A 59 -7.76 10.73 -4.26
N LEU A 60 -7.09 10.01 -5.16
CA LEU A 60 -7.09 10.32 -6.58
C LEU A 60 -8.43 9.91 -7.21
N LEU A 61 -9.19 10.90 -7.68
CA LEU A 61 -10.46 10.71 -8.37
C LEU A 61 -10.28 10.53 -9.88
N GLY A 62 -9.15 11.01 -10.43
CA GLY A 62 -8.82 10.91 -11.84
C GLY A 62 -7.88 12.02 -12.27
N TYR A 63 -7.96 12.38 -13.55
CA TYR A 63 -7.15 13.45 -14.13
C TYR A 63 -8.04 14.40 -14.93
N ASN A 64 -7.82 15.70 -14.73
CA ASN A 64 -8.37 16.72 -15.60
C ASN A 64 -7.34 17.02 -16.70
N TYR A 65 -7.82 17.21 -17.93
CA TYR A 65 -6.98 17.54 -19.07
C TYR A 65 -7.30 18.95 -19.56
N ARG A 66 -6.26 19.73 -19.85
CA ARG A 66 -6.39 21.06 -20.45
C ARG A 66 -5.43 21.21 -21.61
N ILE A 67 -5.91 21.84 -22.68
CA ILE A 67 -5.09 22.21 -23.84
C ILE A 67 -4.79 23.70 -23.70
N GLN A 68 -3.51 24.05 -23.67
CA GLN A 68 -3.06 25.44 -23.56
C GLN A 68 -1.75 25.62 -24.33
N ASP A 69 -1.64 26.69 -25.11
CA ASP A 69 -0.41 27.05 -25.86
C ASP A 69 0.15 25.90 -26.72
N GLY A 70 -0.73 25.11 -27.35
CA GLY A 70 -0.35 23.95 -28.17
C GLY A 70 0.25 22.78 -27.38
N LYS A 71 0.00 22.72 -26.08
CA LYS A 71 0.41 21.64 -25.18
C LYS A 71 -0.79 21.07 -24.45
N VAL A 72 -0.68 19.79 -24.07
CA VAL A 72 -1.70 19.11 -23.27
C VAL A 72 -1.15 18.89 -21.88
N TYR A 73 -1.90 19.35 -20.88
CA TYR A 73 -1.57 19.17 -19.48
C TYR A 73 -2.58 18.23 -18.83
N LYS A 74 -2.09 17.33 -17.97
CA LYS A 74 -2.91 16.57 -17.03
C LYS A 74 -2.64 17.05 -15.61
N THR A 75 -3.71 17.29 -14.86
CA THR A 75 -3.64 17.63 -13.44
C THR A 75 -4.40 16.58 -12.64
N PRO A 76 -3.82 16.01 -11.57
CA PRO A 76 -4.54 15.12 -10.67
C PRO A 76 -5.81 15.80 -10.16
N ASN A 77 -6.96 15.15 -10.36
CA ASN A 77 -8.18 15.49 -9.67
C ASN A 77 -8.22 14.65 -8.40
N ALA A 78 -7.96 15.27 -7.26
CA ALA A 78 -7.91 14.61 -5.98
C ALA A 78 -8.69 15.40 -4.94
N ARG A 79 -9.16 14.67 -3.93
CA ARG A 79 -9.72 15.26 -2.71
C ARG A 79 -8.98 14.73 -1.50
N ASP A 80 -9.04 15.45 -0.39
CA ASP A 80 -8.54 14.93 0.87
C ASP A 80 -9.40 13.74 1.34
N PHE A 81 -8.79 12.82 2.09
CA PHE A 81 -9.53 11.74 2.72
C PHE A 81 -10.57 12.29 3.69
N THR A 82 -11.75 11.69 3.70
CA THR A 82 -12.77 11.97 4.70
C THR A 82 -12.32 11.43 6.06
N GLU A 83 -12.89 11.98 7.14
CA GLU A 83 -12.65 11.46 8.49
C GLU A 83 -13.00 9.96 8.58
N GLU A 84 -14.09 9.53 7.96
CA GLU A 84 -14.51 8.12 7.94
C GLU A 84 -13.47 7.21 7.26
N GLU A 85 -12.93 7.60 6.12
CA GLU A 85 -11.87 6.83 5.42
C GLU A 85 -10.59 6.75 6.26
N ILE A 86 -10.23 7.84 6.93
CA ILE A 86 -9.09 7.87 7.86
C ILE A 86 -9.34 6.92 9.04
N GLN A 87 -10.54 6.95 9.64
CA GLN A 87 -10.88 6.05 10.75
C GLN A 87 -10.92 4.59 10.32
N GLN A 88 -11.43 4.28 9.14
CA GLN A 88 -11.41 2.92 8.59
C GLN A 88 -9.98 2.41 8.38
N SER A 89 -9.09 3.26 7.85
CA SER A 89 -7.67 2.94 7.68
C SER A 89 -6.99 2.67 9.04
N ILE A 90 -7.21 3.55 10.03
CA ILE A 90 -6.70 3.38 11.40
C ILE A 90 -7.22 2.08 12.01
N GLN A 91 -8.52 1.80 11.87
CA GLN A 91 -9.12 0.57 12.38
C GLN A 91 -8.57 -0.67 11.66
N GLY A 92 -8.33 -0.60 10.35
CA GLY A 92 -7.69 -1.65 9.58
C GLY A 92 -6.28 -1.95 10.08
N ALA A 93 -5.47 -0.92 10.29
CA ALA A 93 -4.12 -1.04 10.87
C ALA A 93 -4.15 -1.64 12.28
N LYS A 94 -5.09 -1.18 13.13
CA LYS A 94 -5.31 -1.70 14.48
C LYS A 94 -5.67 -3.19 14.45
N ASN A 95 -6.58 -3.59 13.56
CA ASN A 95 -6.97 -4.99 13.40
C ASN A 95 -5.79 -5.85 12.95
N ALA A 96 -5.02 -5.40 11.96
CA ALA A 96 -3.84 -6.11 11.48
C ALA A 96 -2.79 -6.30 12.58
N PHE A 97 -2.55 -5.25 13.38
CA PHE A 97 -1.68 -5.32 14.56
C PHE A 97 -2.14 -6.36 15.58
N PHE A 98 -3.42 -6.35 15.98
CA PHE A 98 -3.94 -7.32 16.94
C PHE A 98 -3.96 -8.75 16.39
N LEU A 99 -4.12 -8.92 15.08
CA LEU A 99 -4.00 -10.23 14.43
C LEU A 99 -2.57 -10.76 14.54
N ASP A 100 -1.57 -9.94 14.23
CA ASP A 100 -0.15 -10.32 14.36
C ASP A 100 0.25 -10.61 15.81
N LEU A 101 -0.18 -9.76 16.74
CA LEU A 101 0.02 -9.96 18.18
C LEU A 101 -0.52 -11.33 18.62
N ARG A 102 -1.77 -11.64 18.27
CA ARG A 102 -2.41 -12.93 18.64
C ARG A 102 -1.72 -14.11 17.96
N SER A 103 -1.29 -13.95 16.72
CA SER A 103 -0.56 -14.96 15.96
C SER A 103 0.78 -15.30 16.63
N THR A 104 1.60 -14.28 16.90
CA THR A 104 2.90 -14.46 17.56
C THR A 104 2.74 -15.02 18.97
N ARG A 105 1.77 -14.54 19.74
CA ARG A 105 1.42 -15.13 21.04
C ARG A 105 1.11 -16.61 20.93
N ASN A 106 0.24 -17.00 19.99
CA ASN A 106 -0.15 -18.40 19.81
C ASN A 106 1.07 -19.26 19.45
N LYS A 107 1.96 -18.76 18.59
CA LYS A 107 3.21 -19.44 18.25
C LYS A 107 4.10 -19.65 19.48
N LEU A 108 4.32 -18.61 20.30
CA LEU A 108 5.16 -18.72 21.50
C LEU A 108 4.56 -19.65 22.56
N LEU A 109 3.23 -19.67 22.69
CA LEU A 109 2.53 -20.64 23.54
C LEU A 109 2.67 -22.07 22.99
N GLN A 110 2.59 -22.26 21.67
CA GLN A 110 2.79 -23.56 21.04
C GLN A 110 4.24 -24.05 21.23
N ASP A 111 5.22 -23.18 21.00
CA ASP A 111 6.65 -23.49 21.12
C ASP A 111 7.07 -23.84 22.55
N SER A 112 6.30 -23.41 23.55
CA SER A 112 6.52 -23.70 24.96
C SER A 112 5.57 -24.76 25.52
N ASP A 113 4.71 -25.39 24.70
CA ASP A 113 3.67 -26.29 25.19
C ASP A 113 4.23 -27.58 25.79
N TYR A 114 5.37 -28.06 25.28
CA TYR A 114 6.06 -29.24 25.81
C TYR A 114 6.42 -29.10 27.30
N THR A 115 6.62 -27.88 27.80
CA THR A 115 6.95 -27.61 29.21
C THR A 115 5.78 -27.91 30.16
N GLN A 116 4.57 -28.03 29.62
CA GLN A 116 3.35 -28.33 30.36
C GLN A 116 3.03 -29.83 30.39
N LEU A 117 3.76 -30.64 29.62
CA LEU A 117 3.62 -32.10 29.67
C LEU A 117 4.10 -32.61 31.03
N ASN A 118 3.35 -33.54 31.62
CA ASN A 118 3.61 -33.99 32.99
C ASN A 118 4.99 -34.65 33.13
N ASP A 119 5.45 -35.38 32.13
CA ASP A 119 6.78 -35.99 32.10
C ASP A 119 7.90 -34.94 32.17
N VAL A 120 7.79 -33.85 31.41
CA VAL A 120 8.76 -32.74 31.45
C VAL A 120 8.62 -31.97 32.76
N TYR A 121 7.39 -31.65 33.18
CA TYR A 121 7.10 -30.84 34.35
C TYR A 121 7.59 -31.47 35.66
N GLN A 122 7.47 -32.79 35.82
CA GLN A 122 7.96 -33.51 37.01
C GLN A 122 9.49 -33.56 37.07
N ASN A 123 10.16 -33.46 35.92
CA ASN A 123 11.62 -33.46 35.83
C ASN A 123 12.24 -32.06 35.98
N MET A 124 11.42 -31.00 36.00
CA MET A 124 11.87 -29.63 36.21
C MET A 124 12.03 -29.29 37.70
N SER A 125 13.01 -28.43 38.00
CA SER A 125 13.12 -27.76 39.28
C SER A 125 11.87 -26.90 39.56
N GLU A 126 11.66 -26.54 40.82
CA GLU A 126 10.57 -25.64 41.19
C GLU A 126 10.70 -24.26 40.54
N GLN A 127 11.93 -23.74 40.46
CA GLN A 127 12.24 -22.46 39.84
C GLN A 127 11.89 -22.43 38.35
N GLU A 128 12.30 -23.46 37.59
CA GLU A 128 11.99 -23.56 36.15
C GLU A 128 10.47 -23.62 35.92
N ARG A 129 9.73 -24.33 36.77
CA ARG A 129 8.27 -24.40 36.68
C ARG A 129 7.62 -23.03 36.88
N ILE A 130 8.10 -22.25 37.85
CA ILE A 130 7.62 -20.89 38.10
C ILE A 130 7.92 -19.99 36.90
N GLU A 131 9.13 -20.04 36.35
CA GLU A 131 9.53 -19.23 35.20
C GLU A 131 8.67 -19.53 33.96
N TRP A 132 8.43 -20.82 33.66
CA TRP A 132 7.57 -21.22 32.55
C TRP A 132 6.10 -20.83 32.76
N GLN A 133 5.58 -20.94 33.99
CA GLN A 133 4.23 -20.49 34.31
C GLN A 133 4.09 -18.97 34.13
N GLN A 134 5.03 -18.19 34.68
CA GLN A 134 5.03 -16.73 34.56
C GLN A 134 5.16 -16.28 33.11
N TYR A 135 6.07 -16.89 32.34
CA TYR A 135 6.26 -16.62 30.92
C TYR A 135 4.97 -16.85 30.12
N ARG A 136 4.33 -18.02 30.27
CA ARG A 136 3.10 -18.35 29.55
C ARG A 136 1.91 -17.50 29.99
N GLN A 137 1.86 -17.11 31.27
CA GLN A 137 0.84 -16.20 31.77
C GLN A 137 1.01 -14.80 31.16
N ALA A 138 2.23 -14.26 31.20
CA ALA A 138 2.56 -12.98 30.56
C ALA A 138 2.17 -12.97 29.07
N LEU A 139 2.45 -14.04 28.33
CA LEU A 139 2.00 -14.16 26.93
C LEU A 139 0.48 -14.08 26.77
N ARG A 140 -0.30 -14.70 27.67
CA ARG A 140 -1.78 -14.68 27.59
C ARG A 140 -2.36 -13.31 27.91
N ASP A 141 -1.69 -12.57 28.80
CA ASP A 141 -2.14 -11.25 29.25
C ASP A 141 -1.80 -10.14 28.25
N LEU A 142 -0.74 -10.33 27.44
CA LEU A 142 -0.29 -9.36 26.41
C LEU A 142 -1.41 -8.70 25.59
N PRO A 143 -2.40 -9.39 25.00
CA PRO A 143 -3.41 -8.72 24.17
C PRO A 143 -4.26 -7.68 24.90
N SER A 144 -4.40 -7.80 26.22
CA SER A 144 -5.15 -6.84 27.06
C SER A 144 -4.32 -5.61 27.43
N ASP A 145 -2.99 -5.71 27.38
CA ASP A 145 -2.08 -4.62 27.74
C ASP A 145 -1.91 -3.58 26.62
N TYR A 146 -2.33 -3.91 25.39
CA TYR A 146 -2.20 -3.02 24.24
C TYR A 146 -3.56 -2.52 23.81
N THR A 147 -3.71 -1.21 23.76
CA THR A 147 -4.89 -0.53 23.21
C THR A 147 -4.61 0.12 21.86
N GLU A 148 -3.35 0.40 21.55
CA GLU A 148 -2.89 1.12 20.36
C GLU A 148 -1.78 0.35 19.63
N VAL A 149 -1.56 0.71 18.35
CA VAL A 149 -0.51 0.12 17.51
C VAL A 149 0.86 0.63 17.97
N THR A 150 1.62 -0.21 18.67
CA THR A 150 2.94 0.14 19.21
C THR A 150 3.88 -1.06 19.14
N SER A 151 5.16 -0.86 19.48
CA SER A 151 6.12 -1.95 19.55
C SER A 151 5.82 -2.87 20.74
N ILE A 152 5.60 -4.16 20.47
CA ILE A 152 5.27 -5.17 21.49
C ILE A 152 6.53 -5.60 22.25
N GLN A 153 6.50 -5.48 23.57
CA GLN A 153 7.51 -6.03 24.48
C GLN A 153 7.13 -7.48 24.83
N TRP A 154 7.87 -8.44 24.29
CA TRP A 154 7.65 -9.86 24.56
C TRP A 154 8.38 -10.30 25.84
N PRO A 155 7.77 -11.18 26.67
CA PRO A 155 8.45 -11.73 27.83
C PRO A 155 9.68 -12.55 27.38
N ALA A 156 10.76 -12.50 28.17
CA ALA A 156 11.95 -13.28 27.91
C ALA A 156 11.66 -14.77 28.09
N ARG A 157 12.02 -15.59 27.09
CA ARG A 157 11.85 -17.04 27.17
C ARG A 157 12.77 -17.62 28.27
N PRO A 158 12.25 -18.46 29.18
CA PRO A 158 13.07 -19.21 30.13
C PRO A 158 14.07 -20.13 29.43
N LYS A 159 15.16 -20.48 30.11
CA LYS A 159 16.19 -21.40 29.60
C LYS A 159 15.88 -22.84 29.96
#